data_AF-A0A9W5XLM2-F1
#
_entry.id   AF-A0A9W5XLM2-F1
#
_cell.length_a   1.000
_cell.length_b   1.000
_cell.length_c   1.000
_cell.angle_alpha   90.00
_cell.angle_beta   90.00
_cell.angle_gamma   90.00
#
_symmetry.space_group_name_H-M   'P 1'
#
loop_
_entity.id
_entity.type
_entity.pdbx_description
1 polymer ?
#
loop_
_entity_poly.entity_id
_entity_poly.type
_entity_poly.pdbx_seq_one_letter_code
_entity_poly.pdbx_strand_id
1 'polypeptide(L)' 'MPPSTPRPLRPDDIVIQMADERTDTLEAFIGALRSAEPGQPVSVTYLRDGDTRQSNVVPTAATR' A
#
# COMPACT_ATOMS: atom_id res chain seq x y z
N MET A 1 4.02 -15.68 -20.01
CA MET A 1 4.14 -14.81 -18.81
C MET A 1 3.09 -15.27 -17.81
N PRO A 2 3.44 -15.70 -16.58
CA PRO A 2 2.41 -15.93 -15.58
C PRO A 2 1.78 -14.57 -15.21
N PRO A 3 0.47 -14.52 -14.89
CA PRO A 3 -0.14 -13.32 -14.35
C PRO A 3 0.56 -12.99 -13.02
N SER A 4 0.95 -11.74 -12.84
CA SER A 4 1.48 -11.24 -11.58
C SER A 4 0.36 -11.27 -10.55
N THR A 5 0.13 -12.42 -9.90
CA THR A 5 -0.88 -12.54 -8.85
C THR A 5 -0.58 -11.49 -7.80
N PRO A 6 -1.52 -10.57 -7.49
CA PRO A 6 -1.31 -9.57 -6.46
C PRO A 6 -1.03 -10.31 -5.15
N ARG A 7 0.19 -10.15 -4.63
CA ARG A 7 0.58 -10.75 -3.36
C ARG A 7 0.13 -9.81 -2.24
N PRO A 8 -0.59 -10.32 -1.23
CA PRO A 8 -0.96 -9.50 -0.09
C PRO A 8 0.30 -8.94 0.59
N LEU A 9 0.16 -7.74 1.15
CA LEU A 9 1.18 -7.13 2.00
C LEU A 9 1.44 -8.04 3.19
N ARG A 10 2.70 -8.09 3.63
CA ARG A 10 3.16 -8.89 4.76
C ARG A 10 3.55 -7.97 5.92
N PRO A 11 3.44 -8.44 7.17
CA PRO A 11 4.23 -7.87 8.25
C PRO A 11 5.70 -7.83 7.79
N ASP A 12 6.40 -6.72 8.04
CA ASP A 12 7.75 -6.35 7.55
C ASP A 12 7.84 -5.66 6.18
N ASP A 13 6.75 -5.47 5.44
CA ASP A 13 6.77 -4.63 4.25
C ASP A 13 6.89 -3.14 4.60
N ILE A 14 7.84 -2.45 3.98
CA ILE A 14 7.98 -1.00 4.13
C ILE A 14 7.23 -0.32 3.00
N VAL A 15 6.10 0.32 3.31
CA VAL A 15 5.33 1.08 2.33
C VAL A 15 6.02 2.40 2.05
N ILE A 16 6.37 2.64 0.78
CA ILE A 16 7.07 3.85 0.32
C ILE A 16 6.18 4.77 -0.52
N GLN A 17 5.09 4.24 -1.08
CA GLN A 17 4.11 5.02 -1.83
C GLN A 17 2.74 4.33 -1.79
N MET A 18 1.68 5.12 -1.70
CA MET A 18 0.29 4.66 -1.74
C MET A 18 -0.48 5.52 -2.75
N ALA A 19 -1.23 4.88 -3.64
CA ALA A 19 -1.82 5.50 -4.82
C ALA A 19 -0.74 6.24 -5.63
N ASP A 20 -0.80 7.57 -5.61
CA ASP A 20 0.16 8.48 -6.25
C ASP A 20 0.95 9.31 -5.22
N GLU A 21 0.71 9.07 -3.92
CA GLU A 21 1.32 9.83 -2.82
C GLU A 21 2.50 9.09 -2.22
N ARG A 22 3.65 9.77 -2.11
CA ARG A 22 4.80 9.25 -1.35
C ARG A 22 4.48 9.22 0.13
N THR A 23 4.77 8.08 0.75
CA THR A 23 4.51 7.84 2.16
C THR A 23 5.82 7.74 2.94
N ASP A 24 6.72 8.70 2.71
CA ASP A 24 8.06 8.74 3.31
C ASP A 24 8.01 8.97 4.83
N THR A 25 6.89 9.50 5.34
CA THR A 25 6.63 9.70 6.78
C THR A 25 5.33 9.03 7.20
N LEU A 26 5.22 8.71 8.49
CA LEU A 26 3.99 8.15 9.07
C LEU A 26 2.78 9.08 8.85
N GLU A 27 2.98 10.40 8.93
CA GLU A 27 1.93 11.39 8.70
C GLU A 27 1.46 11.38 7.25
N ALA A 28 2.38 11.30 6.29
CA ALA A 28 2.04 11.18 4.87
C ALA A 28 1.31 9.87 4.58
N PHE A 29 1.74 8.76 5.19
CA PHE A 29 1.03 7.48 5.09
C PHE A 29 -0.40 7.57 5.63
N ILE A 30 -0.59 8.16 6.81
CA ILE A 30 -1.91 8.34 7.41
C ILE A 30 -2.77 9.30 6.57
N GLY A 31 -2.17 10.34 5.98
CA GLY A 31 -2.83 11.26 5.06
C GLY A 31 -3.34 10.55 3.81
N ALA A 32 -2.47 9.80 3.13
CA ALA A 32 -2.82 9.00 1.96
C ALA A 32 -3.89 7.96 2.28
N LEU A 33 -3.80 7.29 3.44
CA LEU A 33 -4.80 6.33 3.89
C LEU A 33 -6.17 6.96 4.16
N ARG A 34 -6.21 8.20 4.67
CA ARG A 34 -7.47 8.96 4.84
C ARG A 34 -8.03 9.45 3.52
N SER A 35 -7.16 9.76 2.56
CA SER A 35 -7.58 10.14 1.21
C SER A 35 -8.07 8.93 0.41
N ALA A 36 -7.60 7.72 0.76
CA ALA A 36 -8.08 6.49 0.18
C ALA A 36 -9.50 6.16 0.66
N GLU A 37 -10.38 5.87 -0.30
CA GLU A 37 -11.74 5.43 0.02
C GLU A 37 -11.75 3.98 0.54
N PRO A 38 -12.32 3.72 1.73
CA PRO A 38 -12.47 2.36 2.22
C PRO A 38 -13.27 1.49 1.25
N GLY A 39 -12.79 0.28 1.00
CA GLY A 39 -13.43 -0.64 0.04
C GLY A 39 -13.02 -0.42 -1.41
N GLN A 40 -12.31 0.66 -1.75
CA GLN A 40 -11.73 0.84 -3.08
C GLN A 40 -10.31 0.24 -3.17
N PRO A 41 -9.96 -0.50 -4.23
CA PRO A 41 -8.61 -0.99 -4.42
C PRO A 41 -7.65 0.17 -4.70
N VAL A 42 -6.60 0.27 -3.89
CA VAL A 42 -5.53 1.24 -4.00
C VAL A 42 -4.22 0.54 -4.29
N SER A 43 -3.43 1.11 -5.21
CA SER A 43 -2.10 0.59 -5.51
C SER A 43 -1.10 1.03 -4.44
N VAL A 44 -0.34 0.09 -3.89
CA VAL A 44 0.67 0.35 -2.87
C VAL A 44 2.00 -0.17 -3.35
N THR A 45 3.00 0.70 -3.31
CA THR A 45 4.39 0.36 -3.57
C THR A 45 5.10 0.18 -2.24
N TYR A 46 5.72 -0.98 -2.08
CA TYR A 46 6.41 -1.38 -0.87
C TYR A 46 7.78 -1.94 -1.20
N LEU A 47 8.68 -1.86 -0.24
CA LEU A 47 9.99 -2.47 -0.29
C LEU A 47 9.95 -3.77 0.54
N ARG A 48 10.39 -4.86 -0.09
CA ARG A 48 10.53 -6.18 0.53
C ARG A 48 11.84 -6.80 0.09
N ASP A 49 12.66 -7.23 1.04
CA ASP A 49 13.98 -7.84 0.77
C ASP A 49 14.91 -6.95 -0.08
N GLY A 50 14.74 -5.62 -0.03
CA GLY A 50 15.48 -4.66 -0.86
C GLY A 50 14.89 -4.45 -2.27
N ASP A 51 13.90 -5.25 -2.68
CA ASP A 51 13.18 -5.06 -3.93
C ASP A 51 11.97 -4.15 -3.74
N THR A 52 11.79 -3.19 -4.64
CA THR A 52 10.54 -2.44 -4.75
C THR A 52 9.49 -3.27 -5.50
N ARG A 53 8.31 -3.42 -4.90
CA ARG A 53 7.19 -4.17 -5.47
C ARG A 53 5.90 -3.39 -5.32
N GLN A 54 4.96 -3.66 -6.21
CA GLN A 54 3.64 -3.04 -6.21
C GLN A 54 2.57 -4.10 -5.92
N SER A 55 1.57 -3.76 -5.13
CA SER A 55 0.39 -4.58 -4.91
C SER A 55 -0.86 -3.72 -4.79
N ASN A 56 -1.99 -4.24 -5.25
CA ASN A 56 -3.28 -3.59 -5.07
C ASN A 56 -3.91 -4.13 -3.78
N VAL A 57 -4.17 -3.23 -2.85
CA VAL A 57 -4.79 -3.54 -1.56
C VAL A 57 -6.10 -2.79 -1.43
N VAL A 58 -7.06 -3.38 -0.73
CA VAL A 58 -8.32 -2.71 -0.41
C VAL A 58 -8.22 -2.23 1.04
N PRO A 59 -8.15 -0.91 1.30
CA PRO A 59 -8.21 -0.39 2.64
C PRO A 59 -9.55 -0.78 3.26
N THR A 60 -9.52 -1.57 4.31
CA THR A 60 -10.68 -1.72 5.18
C THR A 60 -10.73 -0.48 6.07
N ALA A 61 -11.90 0.12 6.24
CA ALA A 61 -12.07 1.24 7.15
C ALA A 61 -11.40 0.88 8.49
N ALA A 62 -10.51 1.74 8.98
CA ALA A 62 -9.83 1.51 10.24
C ALA A 62 -10.90 1.36 11.33
N THR A 63 -11.08 0.13 11.82
CA THR A 63 -11.95 -0.13 12.97
C THR A 63 -11.42 0.67 14.14
N ARG A 64 -12.26 1.57 14.65
CA ARG A 64 -12.01 2.45 15.78
C ARG A 64 -11.68 1.69 17.06
#